data_AF-A0A382VDW4-F1
#
_entry.id   AF-A0A382VDW4-F1
#
_cell.length_a   1.000
_cell.length_b   1.000
_cell.length_c   1.000
_cell.angle_alpha   90.00
_cell.angle_beta   90.00
_cell.angle_gamma   90.00
#
_symmetry.space_group_name_H-M   'P 1'
#
loop_
_entity.id
_entity.type
_entity.pdbx_description
1 polymer ?
#
loop_
_entity_poly.entity_id
_entity_poly.type
_entity_poly.pdbx_seq_one_letter_code
_entity_poly.pdbx_strand_id
1 'polypeptide(L)'
;IMPGSKIYLPGNDLSKIENASEIRLKNLCNVKIDGNTLEFLDFEHKKGIPIFQWCSASKDINLYYPDGTISNGFVEDNLDGLDNSVVQFERTGFVRLEGDKAFFLHR
;
A
#
# COMPACT_ATOMS: atom_id res chain seq x y z
N ILE A 1 -1.50 -12.78 8.07
CA ILE A 1 -0.91 -13.21 6.78
C ILE A 1 -0.44 -14.65 6.94
N MET A 2 -0.81 -15.54 6.03
CA MET A 2 -0.33 -16.92 6.00
C MET A 2 0.67 -17.11 4.85
N PRO A 3 1.57 -18.12 4.89
CA PRO A 3 2.38 -18.48 3.73
C PRO A 3 1.52 -18.65 2.47
N GLY A 4 1.96 -18.09 1.34
CA GLY A 4 1.20 -18.11 0.09
C GLY A 4 0.11 -17.05 -0.03
N SER A 5 -0.04 -16.13 0.94
CA SER A 5 -0.94 -14.97 0.80
C SER A 5 -0.47 -14.06 -0.32
N LYS A 6 -1.43 -13.50 -1.07
CA LYS A 6 -1.15 -12.41 -2.03
C LYS A 6 -0.95 -11.10 -1.26
N ILE A 7 0.04 -10.33 -1.67
CA ILE A 7 0.34 -9.00 -1.14
C ILE A 7 0.49 -8.06 -2.32
N TYR A 8 -0.07 -6.86 -2.19
CA TYR A 8 0.04 -5.79 -3.18
C TYR A 8 0.99 -4.72 -2.65
N LEU A 9 1.89 -4.27 -3.52
CA LEU A 9 2.84 -3.20 -3.26
C LEU A 9 2.61 -2.06 -4.27
N PRO A 10 2.90 -0.80 -3.91
CA PRO A 10 2.81 0.32 -4.86
C PRO A 10 3.80 0.14 -6.02
N GLY A 11 3.28 0.01 -7.24
CA GLY A 11 4.11 -0.19 -8.44
C GLY A 11 5.14 0.92 -8.68
N ASN A 12 4.77 2.17 -8.38
CA ASN A 12 5.67 3.33 -8.50
C ASN A 12 6.86 3.31 -7.52
N ASP A 13 6.75 2.58 -6.42
CA ASP A 13 7.86 2.42 -5.49
C ASP A 13 8.73 1.23 -5.91
N LEU A 14 8.12 0.14 -6.39
CA LEU A 14 8.84 -1.02 -6.93
C LEU A 14 9.72 -0.66 -8.13
N SER A 15 9.25 0.23 -9.02
CA SER A 15 10.04 0.66 -10.18
C SER A 15 11.27 1.49 -9.83
N LYS A 16 11.37 2.02 -8.60
CA LYS A 16 12.49 2.86 -8.13
C LYS A 16 13.59 2.06 -7.46
N ILE A 17 13.37 0.79 -7.16
CA ILE A 17 14.37 -0.09 -6.56
C ILE A 17 14.88 -1.06 -7.61
N GLU A 18 15.80 -0.56 -8.45
CA GLU A 18 16.49 -1.38 -9.44
C GLU A 18 17.39 -2.45 -8.81
N ASN A 19 17.78 -2.30 -7.53
CA ASN A 19 18.77 -3.16 -6.87
C ASN A 19 18.49 -3.48 -5.39
N ALA A 20 17.32 -3.15 -4.84
CA ALA A 20 17.02 -3.56 -3.46
C ALA A 20 16.56 -5.01 -3.44
N SER A 21 17.44 -5.89 -2.97
CA SER A 21 17.08 -7.27 -2.67
C SER A 21 16.17 -7.37 -1.44
N GLU A 22 16.24 -6.39 -0.53
CA GLU A 22 15.53 -6.40 0.76
C GLU A 22 14.70 -5.12 0.94
N ILE A 23 13.45 -5.29 1.38
CA ILE A 23 12.52 -4.22 1.73
C ILE A 23 11.87 -4.49 3.07
N ARG A 24 11.37 -3.45 3.74
CA ARG A 24 10.54 -3.58 4.95
C ARG A 24 9.08 -3.32 4.62
N LEU A 25 8.22 -4.29 4.92
CA LEU A 25 6.78 -4.10 4.93
C LEU A 25 6.41 -3.29 6.18
N LYS A 26 5.79 -2.12 6.00
CA LYS A 26 5.46 -1.19 7.09
C LYS A 26 4.67 -1.92 8.17
N ASN A 27 5.09 -1.73 9.42
CA ASN A 27 4.50 -2.34 10.62
C ASN A 27 4.44 -3.88 10.62
N LEU A 28 5.22 -4.56 9.76
CA LEU A 28 5.20 -6.01 9.65
C LEU A 28 6.61 -6.61 9.76
N CYS A 29 7.33 -6.81 8.66
CA CYS A 29 8.61 -7.54 8.66
C CYS A 29 9.50 -7.11 7.49
N ASN A 30 10.74 -7.57 7.53
CA ASN A 30 11.67 -7.47 6.40
C ASN A 30 11.49 -8.68 5.49
N VAL A 31 11.49 -8.42 4.19
CA VAL A 31 11.33 -9.45 3.15
C VAL A 31 12.36 -9.24 2.05
N LYS A 32 12.77 -10.35 1.45
CA LYS A 32 13.55 -10.35 0.22
C LYS A 32 12.60 -10.47 -0.97
N ILE A 33 12.83 -9.67 -2.00
CA ILE A 33 12.10 -9.78 -3.27
C ILE A 33 12.81 -10.84 -4.12
N ASP A 34 12.08 -11.90 -4.51
CA ASP A 34 12.56 -12.91 -5.44
C ASP A 34 11.54 -13.11 -6.57
N GLY A 35 11.80 -12.46 -7.72
CA GLY A 35 10.86 -12.39 -8.82
C GLY A 35 9.51 -11.80 -8.40
N ASN A 36 8.47 -12.63 -8.42
CA ASN A 36 7.10 -12.24 -8.03
C ASN A 36 6.71 -12.79 -6.65
N THR A 37 7.69 -13.13 -5.82
CA THR A 37 7.49 -13.66 -4.46
C THR A 37 8.25 -12.83 -3.44
N LEU A 38 7.77 -12.86 -2.19
CA LEU A 38 8.41 -12.23 -1.06
C LEU A 38 8.82 -13.32 -0.06
N GLU A 39 10.10 -13.39 0.26
CA GLU A 39 10.64 -14.32 1.24
C GLU A 39 10.80 -13.59 2.58
N PHE A 40 10.23 -14.14 3.65
CA PHE A 40 10.42 -13.61 5.00
C PHE A 40 11.89 -13.71 5.43
N LEU A 41 12.43 -12.64 6.01
CA LEU A 41 13.78 -12.61 6.57
C LEU A 41 13.74 -12.55 8.10
N ASP A 42 13.24 -11.45 8.65
CA ASP A 42 13.19 -11.18 10.08
C ASP A 42 12.26 -10.00 10.42
N PHE A 43 12.12 -9.69 11.71
CA PHE A 43 11.33 -8.56 12.21
C PHE A 43 12.16 -7.31 12.55
N GLU A 44 13.49 -7.39 12.45
CA GLU A 44 14.42 -6.39 12.98
C GLU A 44 14.26 -5.02 12.30
N HIS A 45 14.58 -3.95 13.02
CA HIS A 45 14.61 -2.61 12.43
C HIS A 45 16.01 -2.33 11.86
N LYS A 46 16.16 -2.43 10.54
CA LYS A 46 17.43 -2.23 9.85
C LYS A 46 17.50 -0.84 9.21
N LYS A 47 18.61 -0.12 9.43
CA LYS A 47 18.84 1.20 8.85
C LYS A 47 19.16 1.09 7.36
N GLY A 48 18.59 1.98 6.54
CA GLY A 48 18.89 2.06 5.10
C GLY A 48 18.03 1.15 4.22
N ILE A 49 17.13 0.35 4.81
CA ILE A 49 16.18 -0.48 4.06
C ILE A 49 14.92 0.34 3.76
N PRO A 50 14.45 0.37 2.50
CA PRO A 50 13.26 1.13 2.14
C PRO A 50 12.00 0.49 2.73
N ILE A 51 11.07 1.34 3.19
CA ILE A 51 9.83 0.92 3.84
C ILE A 51 8.65 1.08 2.89
N PHE A 52 7.94 -0.02 2.65
CA PHE A 52 6.82 -0.13 1.73
C PHE A 52 5.52 -0.27 2.49
N GLN A 53 4.51 0.52 2.10
CA GLN A 53 3.13 0.19 2.42
C GLN A 53 2.69 -0.99 1.58
N TRP A 54 1.70 -1.72 2.07
CA TRP A 54 1.25 -2.96 1.47
C TRP A 54 -0.20 -3.23 1.89
N CYS A 55 -0.89 -4.09 1.16
CA CYS A 55 -2.15 -4.68 1.60
C CYS A 55 -2.20 -6.17 1.20
N SER A 56 -2.86 -7.02 1.99
CA SER A 56 -3.01 -8.47 1.70
C SER A 56 -4.44 -8.89 1.40
N ALA A 57 -5.39 -8.29 2.10
CA ALA A 57 -6.80 -8.32 1.76
C ALA A 57 -7.15 -6.96 1.18
N SER A 58 -7.59 -6.94 -0.08
CA SER A 58 -7.74 -5.72 -0.85
C SER A 58 -9.14 -5.57 -1.44
N LYS A 59 -9.66 -4.35 -1.41
CA LYS A 59 -10.79 -3.90 -2.23
C LYS A 59 -10.29 -2.94 -3.31
N ASP A 60 -10.89 -3.00 -4.49
CA ASP A 60 -10.64 -2.00 -5.55
C ASP A 60 -11.16 -0.63 -5.09
N ILE A 61 -10.43 0.42 -5.43
CA ILE A 61 -10.86 1.80 -5.19
C ILE A 61 -10.41 2.74 -6.31
N ASN A 62 -11.25 3.73 -6.58
CA ASN A 62 -10.97 4.80 -7.51
C ASN A 62 -10.67 6.09 -6.75
N LEU A 63 -9.42 6.56 -6.83
CA LEU A 63 -9.01 7.83 -6.23
C LEU A 63 -9.14 8.97 -7.24
N TYR A 64 -10.03 9.91 -6.94
CA TYR A 64 -10.30 11.10 -7.74
C TYR A 64 -9.50 12.29 -7.21
N TYR A 65 -8.70 12.89 -8.07
CA TYR A 65 -7.94 14.09 -7.78
C TYR A 65 -8.68 15.37 -8.23
N PRO A 66 -8.42 16.54 -7.61
CA PRO A 66 -9.08 17.79 -7.97
C PRO A 66 -8.81 18.27 -9.40
N ASP A 67 -7.74 17.81 -10.03
CA ASP A 67 -7.39 18.11 -11.41
C ASP A 67 -8.15 17.25 -12.44
N GLY A 68 -9.02 16.34 -11.98
CA GLY A 68 -9.77 15.41 -12.81
C GLY A 68 -9.06 14.07 -13.06
N THR A 69 -7.82 13.89 -12.57
CA THR A 69 -7.10 12.62 -12.67
C THR A 69 -7.79 11.56 -11.82
N ILE A 70 -7.89 10.33 -12.37
CA ILE A 70 -8.40 9.16 -11.65
C ILE A 70 -7.26 8.15 -11.55
N SER A 71 -6.96 7.71 -10.33
CA SER A 71 -6.01 6.64 -10.05
C SER A 71 -6.74 5.42 -9.53
N ASN A 72 -6.67 4.31 -10.27
CA ASN A 72 -7.21 3.02 -9.82
C ASN A 72 -6.19 2.29 -8.95
N GLY A 73 -6.64 1.67 -7.87
CA GLY A 73 -5.75 0.93 -6.98
C GLY A 73 -6.48 0.07 -5.97
N PHE A 74 -5.72 -0.39 -4.98
CA PHE A 74 -6.18 -1.28 -3.92
C PHE A 74 -6.05 -0.60 -2.56
N VAL A 75 -7.03 -0.83 -1.70
CA VAL A 75 -7.04 -0.46 -0.27
C VAL A 75 -7.32 -1.68 0.59
N GLU A 76 -6.98 -1.62 1.87
CA GLU A 76 -7.34 -2.67 2.81
C GLU A 76 -8.87 -2.89 2.84
N ASP A 77 -9.32 -4.10 3.12
CA ASP A 77 -10.74 -4.46 3.13
C ASP A 77 -11.47 -4.04 4.41
N ASN A 78 -10.72 -3.58 5.42
CA ASN A 78 -11.19 -3.11 6.73
C ASN A 78 -11.86 -1.72 6.73
N LEU A 79 -12.33 -1.24 5.58
CA LEU A 79 -12.99 0.06 5.43
C LEU A 79 -14.48 0.06 5.82
N ASP A 80 -15.01 -1.08 6.25
CA ASP A 80 -16.42 -1.22 6.59
C ASP A 80 -16.79 -0.26 7.75
N GLY A 81 -17.80 0.60 7.51
CA GLY A 81 -18.23 1.62 8.46
C GLY A 81 -17.47 2.95 8.39
N LEU A 82 -16.49 3.10 7.49
CA LEU A 82 -15.77 4.35 7.23
C LEU A 82 -16.36 5.14 6.05
N ASP A 83 -17.49 4.71 5.51
CA ASP A 83 -18.14 5.42 4.41
C ASP A 83 -18.50 6.86 4.81
N ASN A 84 -18.33 7.81 3.87
CA ASN A 84 -18.47 9.25 4.09
C ASN A 84 -17.46 9.88 5.07
N SER A 85 -16.51 9.12 5.62
CA SER A 85 -15.49 9.64 6.52
C SER A 85 -14.26 10.17 5.77
N VAL A 86 -13.49 11.02 6.45
CA VAL A 86 -12.17 11.44 6.00
C VAL A 86 -11.13 10.54 6.64
N VAL A 87 -10.33 9.87 5.81
CA VAL A 87 -9.26 8.96 6.23
C VAL A 87 -7.94 9.39 5.61
N GLN A 88 -6.84 8.87 6.16
CA GLN A 88 -5.53 9.05 5.56
C GLN A 88 -5.12 7.78 4.81
N PHE A 89 -4.98 7.89 3.50
CA PHE A 89 -4.23 6.90 2.74
C PHE A 89 -2.74 7.17 2.94
N GLU A 90 -2.08 6.24 3.61
CA GLU A 90 -0.68 6.39 3.94
C GLU A 90 0.17 6.67 2.69
N ARG A 91 1.16 7.56 2.85
CA ARG A 91 2.07 8.05 1.79
C ARG A 91 1.38 8.59 0.52
N THR A 92 0.06 8.77 0.56
CA THR A 92 -0.77 9.29 -0.54
C THR A 92 -1.34 10.64 -0.14
N GLY A 93 -2.14 10.68 0.93
CA GLY A 93 -2.77 11.89 1.47
C GLY A 93 -4.09 11.61 2.16
N PHE A 94 -4.77 12.65 2.60
CA PHE A 94 -6.12 12.60 3.15
C PHE A 94 -7.15 12.52 2.03
N VAL A 95 -8.15 11.67 2.22
CA VAL A 95 -9.21 11.42 1.26
C VAL A 95 -10.57 11.33 1.96
N ARG A 96 -11.64 11.69 1.26
CA ARG A 96 -13.01 11.37 1.69
C ARG A 96 -13.49 10.11 0.98
N LEU A 97 -13.95 9.12 1.74
CA LEU A 97 -14.48 7.88 1.21
C LEU A 97 -15.96 8.02 0.81
N GLU A 98 -16.34 7.39 -0.30
CA GLU A 98 -17.72 7.25 -0.76
C GLU A 98 -17.86 5.95 -1.57
N GLY A 99 -18.25 4.86 -0.90
CA GLY A 99 -18.33 3.53 -1.49
C GLY A 99 -17.00 3.03 -2.03
N ASP A 100 -16.93 2.76 -3.34
CA ASP A 100 -15.72 2.35 -4.08
C ASP A 100 -14.89 3.54 -4.60
N LYS A 101 -15.20 4.75 -4.12
CA LYS A 101 -14.53 6.00 -4.50
C LYS A 101 -13.83 6.64 -3.30
N ALA A 102 -12.73 7.31 -3.60
CA ALA A 102 -12.05 8.20 -2.68
C ALA A 102 -11.81 9.53 -3.38
N PHE A 103 -12.08 10.64 -2.70
CA PHE A 103 -11.81 12.00 -3.20
C PHE A 103 -10.62 12.58 -2.47
N PHE A 104 -9.56 12.91 -3.21
CA PHE A 104 -8.33 13.46 -2.66
C PHE A 104 -8.55 14.88 -2.12
N LEU A 105 -8.03 15.14 -0.92
CA LEU A 105 -8.14 16.44 -0.24
C LEU A 105 -6.80 17.18 -0.27
N HIS A 106 -5.81 16.65 0.46
CA HIS A 106 -4.46 17.21 0.53
C HIS A 106 -3.48 16.14 1.04
N ARG A 107 -2.18 16.42 0.94
CA ARG A 107 -1.10 15.56 1.44
C ARG A 107 -0.31 16.27 2.52
#